data_AF-A0A947C8E6-F1
#
_entry.id   AF-A0A947C8E6-F1
#
_cell.length_a   1.000
_cell.length_b   1.000
_cell.length_c   1.000
_cell.angle_alpha   90.00
_cell.angle_beta   90.00
_cell.angle_gamma   90.00
#
_symmetry.space_group_name_H-M   'P 1'
#
loop_
_entity.id
_entity.type
_entity.pdbx_description
1 polymer ?
#
loop_
_entity_poly.entity_id
_entity_poly.type
_entity_poly.pdbx_seq_one_letter_code
_entity_poly.pdbx_strand_id
1 'polypeptide(L)'
;MLRTRLIAGRISGLILSAVFASIMMLASQVEVVLEPLRVDPARPAPVTLRIPSSYLPPELSPHHRGMPEPLVIRRGEVVSDPGVQRLVRAFERERRPPERRTLLGVWISYFLIAYIFLAYLRLFTGGRGGLLRTQSGLLVLVGATCLTAKLLLLFSGFSPFVLPLATVPLWAALYFNRATATASGLVISLVCASFVSFSMPVVVVYLATTLGVVVFFYDRKHATHVLVAGTAAGLFAALALIVVALAAGS
;
A
#
# COMPACT_ATOMS: atom_id res chain seq x y z
N MET A 1 -35.54 -7.55 23.83
CA MET A 1 -34.42 -8.41 23.37
C MET A 1 -33.12 -7.60 23.36
N LEU A 2 -32.33 -7.66 24.43
CA LEU A 2 -31.01 -7.04 24.50
C LEU A 2 -30.04 -7.85 23.63
N ARG A 3 -29.84 -7.38 22.38
CA ARG A 3 -28.85 -7.90 21.46
C ARG A 3 -27.46 -7.67 22.09
N THR A 4 -26.83 -8.72 22.56
CA THR A 4 -25.48 -8.71 23.13
C THR A 4 -24.53 -8.02 22.14
N ARG A 5 -24.11 -6.80 22.49
CA ARG A 5 -23.12 -6.08 21.69
C ARG A 5 -21.78 -6.77 21.92
N LEU A 6 -21.32 -7.57 20.95
CA LEU A 6 -20.01 -8.20 21.01
C LEU A 6 -18.92 -7.13 21.03
N ILE A 7 -18.32 -6.94 22.21
CA ILE A 7 -17.17 -6.07 22.42
C ILE A 7 -15.93 -6.87 22.01
N ALA A 8 -15.10 -6.27 21.16
CA ALA A 8 -13.85 -6.86 20.73
C ALA A 8 -12.85 -6.88 21.89
N GLY A 9 -12.71 -8.04 22.53
CA GLY A 9 -11.66 -8.31 23.52
C GLY A 9 -10.27 -8.38 22.89
N ARG A 10 -9.23 -8.52 23.74
CA ARG A 10 -7.83 -8.66 23.31
C ARG A 10 -7.64 -9.81 22.31
N ILE A 11 -8.26 -10.96 22.59
CA ILE A 11 -8.23 -12.18 21.77
C ILE A 11 -8.80 -11.94 20.37
N SER A 12 -9.95 -11.27 20.26
CA SER A 12 -10.54 -10.99 18.94
C SER A 12 -9.66 -10.10 18.06
N GLY A 13 -8.96 -9.13 18.66
CA GLY A 13 -7.99 -8.31 17.94
C GLY A 13 -6.77 -9.10 17.49
N LEU A 14 -6.28 -10.05 18.29
CA LEU A 14 -5.18 -10.95 17.88
C LEU A 14 -5.60 -11.80 16.67
N ILE A 15 -6.78 -12.43 16.72
CA ILE A 15 -7.30 -13.26 15.64
C ILE A 15 -7.49 -12.43 14.37
N LEU A 16 -8.14 -11.26 14.46
CA LEU A 16 -8.35 -10.38 13.31
C LEU A 16 -7.03 -9.92 12.69
N SER A 17 -6.02 -9.60 13.51
CA SER A 17 -4.70 -9.20 13.04
C SER A 17 -3.98 -10.35 12.32
N ALA A 18 -4.08 -11.57 12.86
CA ALA A 18 -3.52 -12.77 12.23
C ALA A 18 -4.19 -13.07 10.88
N VAL A 19 -5.52 -12.96 10.81
CA VAL A 19 -6.27 -13.13 9.55
C VAL A 19 -5.85 -12.10 8.52
N PHE A 20 -5.81 -10.81 8.91
CA PHE A 20 -5.37 -9.74 8.02
C PHE A 20 -3.94 -9.95 7.52
N ALA A 21 -3.02 -10.29 8.43
CA ALA A 21 -1.62 -10.54 8.11
C ALA A 21 -1.47 -11.67 7.10
N SER A 22 -2.17 -12.79 7.30
CA SER A 22 -2.15 -13.93 6.37
C SER A 22 -2.69 -13.55 4.98
N ILE A 23 -3.79 -12.80 4.90
CA ILE A 23 -4.35 -12.36 3.62
C ILE A 23 -3.39 -11.39 2.91
N MET A 24 -2.86 -10.39 3.61
CA MET A 24 -1.93 -9.41 3.02
C MET A 24 -0.59 -10.05 2.62
N MET A 25 -0.07 -10.99 3.42
CA MET A 25 1.13 -11.75 3.11
C MET A 25 0.93 -12.59 1.84
N LEU A 26 -0.19 -13.32 1.74
CA LEU A 26 -0.50 -14.06 0.52
C LEU A 26 -0.57 -13.10 -0.67
N ALA A 27 -1.32 -12.01 -0.55
CA ALA A 27 -1.47 -11.01 -1.61
C ALA A 27 -0.15 -10.36 -2.03
N SER A 28 0.78 -10.11 -1.10
CA SER A 28 2.09 -9.54 -1.42
C SER A 28 2.99 -10.53 -2.16
N GLN A 29 2.80 -11.84 -1.94
CA GLN A 29 3.61 -12.92 -2.49
C GLN A 29 2.95 -13.67 -3.66
N VAL A 30 1.70 -13.36 -4.01
CA VAL A 30 0.95 -13.99 -5.13
C VAL A 30 1.78 -14.06 -6.40
N GLU A 31 2.46 -12.98 -6.76
CA GLU A 31 3.28 -12.90 -7.98
C GLU A 31 4.52 -13.79 -7.92
N VAL A 32 5.08 -14.04 -6.73
CA VAL A 32 6.28 -14.85 -6.51
C VAL A 32 5.94 -16.34 -6.48
N VAL A 33 4.82 -16.69 -5.85
CA VAL A 33 4.39 -18.07 -5.61
C VAL A 33 3.76 -18.68 -6.87
N LEU A 34 2.99 -17.91 -7.64
CA LEU A 34 2.37 -18.41 -8.87
C LEU A 34 3.36 -18.42 -10.03
N GLU A 35 3.78 -19.62 -10.46
CA GLU A 35 4.63 -19.82 -11.64
C GLU A 35 4.05 -19.21 -12.94
N PRO A 36 2.73 -19.25 -13.21
CA PRO A 36 2.17 -18.62 -14.41
C PRO A 36 2.35 -17.10 -14.47
N LEU A 37 2.62 -16.45 -13.34
CA LEU A 37 2.87 -15.00 -13.26
C LEU A 37 4.36 -14.66 -13.41
N ARG A 38 5.22 -15.63 -13.70
CA ARG A 38 6.65 -15.39 -13.93
C ARG A 38 6.87 -14.57 -15.18
N VAL A 39 7.64 -13.50 -15.06
CA VAL A 39 8.04 -12.69 -16.20
C VAL A 39 9.27 -13.32 -16.84
N ASP A 40 9.06 -13.90 -18.02
CA ASP A 40 10.15 -14.31 -18.91
C ASP A 40 10.37 -13.19 -19.93
N PRO A 41 11.57 -12.60 -20.03
CA PRO A 41 11.84 -11.53 -20.99
C PRO A 41 11.58 -11.92 -22.46
N ALA A 42 11.63 -13.21 -22.79
CA ALA A 42 11.39 -13.71 -24.14
C ALA A 42 9.89 -13.85 -24.51
N ARG A 43 8.99 -13.64 -23.55
CA ARG A 43 7.53 -13.78 -23.71
C ARG A 43 6.83 -12.50 -23.27
N PRO A 44 5.61 -12.22 -23.75
CA PRO A 44 4.84 -11.08 -23.26
C PRO A 44 4.60 -11.23 -21.75
N ALA A 45 4.99 -10.22 -20.97
CA ALA A 45 4.93 -10.28 -19.51
C ALA A 45 3.48 -10.48 -19.01
N PRO A 46 3.18 -11.51 -18.19
CA PRO A 46 1.81 -11.75 -17.71
C PRO A 46 1.32 -10.68 -16.71
N VAL A 47 2.25 -10.04 -16.01
CA VAL A 47 2.02 -8.99 -15.00
C VAL A 47 3.07 -7.88 -15.12
N THR A 48 2.77 -6.71 -14.57
CA THR A 48 3.73 -5.60 -14.51
C THR A 48 4.83 -5.92 -13.50
N LEU A 49 6.08 -6.04 -13.97
CA LEU A 49 7.25 -6.21 -13.10
C LEU A 49 7.89 -4.84 -12.81
N ARG A 50 8.20 -4.57 -11.55
CA ARG A 50 8.89 -3.35 -11.13
C ARG A 50 10.16 -3.74 -10.41
N ILE A 51 11.29 -3.46 -11.04
CA ILE A 51 12.61 -3.71 -10.48
C ILE A 51 13.03 -2.43 -9.76
N PRO A 52 13.24 -2.46 -8.43
CA PRO A 52 13.62 -1.29 -7.68
C PRO A 52 14.97 -0.76 -8.18
N SER A 53 15.12 0.56 -8.17
CA SER A 53 16.34 1.24 -8.63
C SER A 53 17.59 0.85 -7.85
N SER A 54 17.46 0.43 -6.59
CA SER A 54 18.57 -0.14 -5.80
C SER A 54 19.17 -1.42 -6.39
N TYR A 55 18.44 -2.09 -7.27
CA TYR A 55 18.87 -3.32 -7.94
C TYR A 55 19.40 -3.05 -9.36
N LEU A 56 19.32 -1.80 -9.84
CA LEU A 56 19.77 -1.42 -11.17
C LEU A 56 21.27 -1.08 -11.12
N PRO A 57 22.06 -1.60 -12.09
CA PRO A 57 23.38 -1.05 -12.34
C PRO A 57 23.28 0.46 -12.65
N PRO A 58 24.29 1.27 -12.28
CA PRO A 58 24.29 2.71 -12.57
C PRO A 58 24.09 3.01 -14.06
N GLU A 59 24.60 2.15 -14.94
CA GLU A 59 24.51 2.28 -16.41
C GLU A 59 23.08 2.06 -16.96
N LEU A 60 22.27 1.28 -16.25
CA LEU A 60 20.89 0.92 -16.63
C LEU A 60 19.84 1.68 -15.80
N SER A 61 20.29 2.53 -14.87
CA SER A 61 19.42 3.34 -14.03
C SER A 61 18.94 4.56 -14.82
N PRO A 62 17.63 4.66 -15.16
CA PRO A 62 17.11 5.86 -15.79
C PRO A 62 17.16 7.00 -14.77
N HIS A 63 18.15 7.89 -14.91
CA HIS A 63 18.18 9.13 -14.13
C HIS A 63 17.23 10.16 -14.76
N HIS A 64 15.92 9.98 -14.59
CA HIS A 64 14.95 11.02 -14.94
C HIS A 64 14.80 11.97 -13.74
N ARG A 65 15.30 13.21 -13.90
CA ARG A 65 15.20 14.31 -12.89
C ARG A 65 15.75 13.97 -11.49
N GLY A 66 16.86 13.24 -11.40
CA GLY A 66 17.53 12.98 -10.11
C GLY A 66 16.84 11.97 -9.19
N MET A 67 15.69 11.39 -9.57
CA MET A 67 15.10 10.29 -8.81
C MET A 67 15.58 8.94 -9.39
N PRO A 68 15.99 7.98 -8.53
CA PRO A 68 16.21 6.60 -8.95
C PRO A 68 14.88 5.95 -9.36
N GLU A 69 14.52 5.98 -10.65
CA GLU A 69 13.27 5.38 -11.12
C GLU A 69 13.39 3.84 -11.19
N PRO A 70 12.38 3.10 -10.71
CA PRO A 70 12.35 1.66 -10.89
C PRO A 70 12.19 1.33 -12.38
N LEU A 71 12.88 0.29 -12.84
CA LEU A 71 12.65 -0.24 -14.17
C LEU A 71 11.29 -0.96 -14.18
N VAL A 72 10.36 -0.48 -15.02
CA VAL A 72 9.00 -1.01 -15.11
C VAL A 72 8.82 -1.73 -16.44
N ILE A 73 8.50 -3.02 -16.37
CA ILE A 73 8.11 -3.83 -17.52
C ILE A 73 6.60 -4.00 -17.46
N ARG A 74 5.89 -3.47 -18.45
CA ARG A 74 4.43 -3.47 -18.43
C ARG A 74 3.90 -4.86 -18.80
N ARG A 75 2.70 -5.16 -18.31
CA ARG A 75 1.97 -6.36 -18.76
C ARG A 75 1.83 -6.34 -20.29
N GLY A 76 2.20 -7.45 -20.94
CA GLY A 76 2.18 -7.64 -22.39
C GLY A 76 3.45 -7.18 -23.11
N GLU A 77 4.37 -6.50 -22.42
CA GLU A 77 5.62 -6.03 -23.02
C GLU A 77 6.63 -7.18 -23.18
N VAL A 78 7.39 -7.14 -24.27
CA VAL A 78 8.50 -8.07 -24.55
C VAL A 78 9.79 -7.28 -24.48
N VAL A 79 10.73 -7.74 -23.65
CA VAL A 79 12.01 -7.04 -23.44
C VAL A 79 12.95 -7.37 -24.60
N SER A 80 13.26 -6.40 -25.45
CA SER A 80 14.16 -6.62 -26.60
C SER A 80 15.65 -6.53 -26.26
N ASP A 81 16.02 -5.75 -25.24
CA ASP A 81 17.42 -5.49 -24.87
C ASP A 81 18.06 -6.64 -24.05
N PRO A 82 19.10 -7.33 -24.56
CA PRO A 82 19.79 -8.40 -23.84
C PRO A 82 20.34 -8.03 -22.46
N GLY A 83 20.72 -6.77 -22.23
CA GLY A 83 21.16 -6.28 -20.91
C GLY A 83 20.03 -6.36 -19.88
N VAL A 84 18.87 -5.81 -20.25
CA VAL A 84 17.65 -5.82 -19.44
C VAL A 84 17.12 -7.24 -19.27
N GLN A 85 17.17 -8.09 -20.31
CA GLN A 85 16.74 -9.49 -20.19
C GLN A 85 17.51 -10.27 -19.11
N ARG A 86 18.84 -10.07 -19.03
CA ARG A 86 19.67 -10.71 -18.00
C ARG A 86 19.31 -10.22 -16.60
N LEU A 87 19.11 -8.92 -16.45
CA LEU A 87 18.69 -8.31 -15.19
C LEU A 87 17.34 -8.86 -14.72
N VAL A 88 16.34 -8.95 -15.60
CA VAL A 88 15.02 -9.50 -15.28
C VAL A 88 15.11 -10.95 -14.84
N ARG A 89 15.91 -11.77 -15.54
CA ARG A 89 16.13 -13.16 -15.16
C ARG A 89 16.85 -13.30 -13.82
N ALA A 90 17.82 -12.44 -13.54
CA ALA A 90 18.53 -12.41 -12.26
C ALA A 90 17.56 -12.05 -11.12
N PHE A 91 16.79 -10.98 -11.30
CA PHE A 91 15.80 -10.52 -10.33
C PHE A 91 14.70 -11.56 -10.05
N GLU A 92 14.14 -12.19 -11.09
CA GLU A 92 13.13 -13.26 -10.94
C GLU A 92 13.71 -14.53 -10.30
N ARG A 93 15.00 -14.84 -10.51
CA ARG A 93 15.66 -15.98 -9.85
C ARG A 93 15.94 -15.73 -8.38
N GLU A 94 16.32 -14.52 -8.00
CA GLU A 94 16.59 -14.20 -6.59
C GLU A 94 15.31 -14.16 -5.76
N ARG A 95 14.20 -13.76 -6.37
CA ARG A 95 12.91 -13.69 -5.69
C ARG A 95 12.19 -15.04 -5.55
N ARG A 96 12.52 -16.03 -6.40
CA ARG A 96 11.85 -17.34 -6.45
C ARG A 96 12.84 -18.49 -6.19
N PRO A 97 12.61 -19.36 -5.19
CA PRO A 97 11.45 -19.42 -4.30
C PRO A 97 11.51 -18.39 -3.15
N PRO A 98 10.36 -17.96 -2.61
CA PRO A 98 10.36 -17.03 -1.49
C PRO A 98 10.96 -17.67 -0.24
N GLU A 99 11.97 -17.02 0.33
CA GLU A 99 12.60 -17.49 1.56
C GLU A 99 11.61 -17.51 2.73
N ARG A 100 11.60 -18.60 3.50
CA ARG A 100 10.72 -18.76 4.68
C ARG A 100 10.90 -17.63 5.70
N ARG A 101 12.12 -17.10 5.84
CA ARG A 101 12.44 -15.99 6.76
C ARG A 101 11.80 -14.69 6.30
N THR A 102 11.89 -14.38 5.00
CA THR A 102 11.23 -13.22 4.40
C THR A 102 9.71 -13.30 4.51
N LEU A 103 9.14 -14.47 4.25
CA LEU A 103 7.71 -14.75 4.43
C LEU A 103 7.25 -14.49 5.87
N LEU A 104 7.98 -15.02 6.86
CA LEU A 104 7.68 -14.82 8.27
C LEU A 104 7.83 -13.34 8.67
N GLY A 105 8.87 -12.66 8.19
CA GLY A 105 9.10 -11.24 8.46
C GLY A 105 7.94 -10.38 7.96
N VAL A 106 7.53 -10.57 6.70
CA VAL A 106 6.39 -9.85 6.09
C VAL A 106 5.09 -10.14 6.86
N TRP A 107 4.86 -11.39 7.25
CA TRP A 107 3.69 -11.77 8.05
C TRP A 107 3.68 -11.06 9.42
N ILE A 108 4.82 -11.07 10.14
CA ILE A 108 4.95 -10.39 11.44
C ILE A 108 4.74 -8.89 11.28
N SER A 109 5.28 -8.26 10.23
CA SER A 109 5.09 -6.84 9.97
C SER A 109 3.60 -6.50 9.78
N TYR A 110 2.88 -7.22 8.92
CA TYR A 110 1.44 -6.97 8.72
C TYR A 110 0.61 -7.29 9.97
N PHE A 111 0.99 -8.31 10.72
CA PHE A 111 0.36 -8.65 11.99
C PHE A 111 0.51 -7.51 13.00
N LEU A 112 1.73 -6.98 13.17
CA LEU A 112 2.00 -5.91 14.11
C LEU A 112 1.27 -4.63 13.73
N ILE A 113 1.30 -4.26 12.44
CA ILE A 113 0.58 -3.08 11.92
C ILE A 113 -0.93 -3.20 12.20
N ALA A 114 -1.54 -4.34 11.87
CA ALA A 114 -2.95 -4.57 12.12
C ALA A 114 -3.28 -4.61 13.62
N TYR A 115 -2.42 -5.22 14.43
CA TYR A 115 -2.61 -5.31 15.87
C TYR A 115 -2.55 -3.95 16.55
N ILE A 116 -1.58 -3.10 16.20
CA ILE A 116 -1.47 -1.72 16.69
C ILE A 116 -2.71 -0.92 16.27
N PHE A 117 -3.17 -1.07 15.03
CA PHE A 117 -4.39 -0.42 14.56
C PHE A 117 -5.64 -0.83 15.35
N LEU A 118 -5.84 -2.12 15.59
CA LEU A 118 -6.97 -2.61 16.38
C LEU A 118 -6.84 -2.26 17.87
N ALA A 119 -5.63 -2.24 18.42
CA ALA A 119 -5.37 -1.74 19.77
C ALA A 119 -5.73 -0.25 19.87
N TYR A 120 -5.34 0.54 18.89
CA TYR A 120 -5.69 1.95 18.80
C TYR A 120 -7.21 2.16 18.76
N LEU A 121 -7.94 1.38 17.94
CA LEU A 121 -9.41 1.48 17.86
C LEU A 121 -10.10 1.16 19.20
N ARG A 122 -9.54 0.23 19.97
CA ARG A 122 -10.06 -0.11 21.32
C ARG A 122 -9.81 1.00 22.32
N LEU A 123 -8.63 1.59 22.30
CA LEU A 123 -8.19 2.55 23.30
C LEU A 123 -8.77 3.95 23.07
N PHE A 124 -8.84 4.41 21.82
CA PHE A 124 -9.01 5.85 21.54
C PHE A 124 -10.30 6.24 20.82
N THR A 125 -11.13 5.29 20.36
CA THR A 125 -12.35 5.64 19.57
C THR A 125 -13.65 5.66 20.39
N GLY A 126 -13.56 5.59 21.72
CA GLY A 126 -14.73 5.44 22.60
C GLY A 126 -15.50 4.15 22.31
N GLY A 127 -16.62 3.91 23.01
CA GLY A 127 -17.35 2.64 22.98
C GLY A 127 -17.75 2.08 21.60
N ARG A 128 -17.70 2.89 20.51
CA ARG A 128 -17.96 2.45 19.13
C ARG A 128 -16.76 1.76 18.45
N GLY A 129 -15.51 2.13 18.77
CA GLY A 129 -14.30 1.47 18.23
C GLY A 129 -13.96 0.16 18.92
N GLY A 130 -14.51 -0.07 20.12
CA GLY A 130 -14.44 -1.34 20.82
C GLY A 130 -15.41 -2.41 20.28
N LEU A 131 -16.30 -2.08 19.36
CA LEU A 131 -17.25 -3.05 18.79
C LEU A 131 -16.57 -3.93 17.75
N LEU A 132 -16.80 -5.25 17.82
CA LEU A 132 -16.21 -6.22 16.90
C LEU A 132 -16.59 -5.92 15.44
N ARG A 133 -17.83 -5.52 15.19
CA ARG A 133 -18.33 -5.15 13.86
C ARG A 133 -17.60 -3.95 13.26
N THR A 134 -17.25 -2.97 14.09
CA THR A 134 -16.53 -1.77 13.65
C THR A 134 -15.09 -2.13 13.30
N GLN A 135 -14.43 -2.91 14.15
CA GLN A 135 -13.05 -3.35 13.94
C GLN A 135 -12.93 -4.23 12.70
N SER A 136 -13.78 -5.23 12.55
CA SER A 136 -13.77 -6.09 11.36
C SER A 136 -14.12 -5.30 10.11
N GLY A 137 -15.12 -4.42 10.17
CA GLY A 137 -15.53 -3.59 9.03
C GLY A 137 -14.41 -2.67 8.54
N LEU A 138 -13.74 -1.96 9.45
CA LEU A 138 -12.61 -1.09 9.10
C LEU A 138 -11.42 -1.90 8.56
N LEU A 139 -11.12 -3.05 9.17
CA LEU A 139 -10.01 -3.91 8.74
C LEU A 139 -10.26 -4.49 7.35
N VAL A 140 -11.50 -4.90 7.05
CA VAL A 140 -11.92 -5.33 5.71
C VAL A 140 -11.78 -4.19 4.71
N LEU A 141 -12.21 -2.98 5.05
CA LEU A 141 -12.16 -1.84 4.15
C LEU A 141 -10.71 -1.42 3.84
N VAL A 142 -9.85 -1.41 4.86
CA VAL A 142 -8.39 -1.20 4.72
C VAL A 142 -7.78 -2.31 3.85
N GLY A 143 -8.06 -3.58 4.15
CA GLY A 143 -7.55 -4.72 3.40
C GLY A 143 -7.97 -4.71 1.94
N ALA A 144 -9.25 -4.45 1.66
CA ALA A 144 -9.77 -4.33 0.30
C ALA A 144 -9.10 -3.20 -0.48
N THR A 145 -8.81 -2.07 0.17
CA THR A 145 -8.09 -0.96 -0.46
C THR A 145 -6.65 -1.33 -0.81
N CYS A 146 -5.95 -2.00 0.12
CA CYS A 146 -4.60 -2.51 -0.14
C CYS A 146 -4.58 -3.55 -1.28
N LEU A 147 -5.54 -4.47 -1.29
CA LEU A 147 -5.68 -5.46 -2.37
C LEU A 147 -5.97 -4.78 -3.71
N THR A 148 -6.86 -3.79 -3.73
CA THR A 148 -7.17 -3.03 -4.94
C THR A 148 -5.93 -2.29 -5.44
N ALA A 149 -5.18 -1.65 -4.55
CA ALA A 149 -3.90 -1.03 -4.87
C ALA A 149 -2.90 -2.04 -5.44
N LYS A 150 -2.76 -3.23 -4.85
CA LYS A 150 -1.89 -4.31 -5.36
C LYS A 150 -2.33 -4.76 -6.75
N LEU A 151 -3.62 -4.97 -6.98
CA LEU A 151 -4.16 -5.38 -8.29
C LEU A 151 -3.91 -4.30 -9.35
N LEU A 152 -4.10 -3.02 -9.01
CA LEU A 152 -3.78 -1.91 -9.90
C LEU A 152 -2.28 -1.89 -10.24
N LEU A 153 -1.40 -2.11 -9.26
CA LEU A 153 0.04 -2.16 -9.51
C LEU A 153 0.46 -3.37 -10.37
N LEU A 154 -0.24 -4.50 -10.21
CA LEU A 154 0.07 -5.77 -10.88
C LEU A 154 -0.44 -5.80 -12.33
N PHE A 155 -1.66 -5.31 -12.56
CA PHE A 155 -2.33 -5.39 -13.86
C PHE A 155 -2.28 -4.08 -14.65
N SER A 156 -1.88 -2.96 -14.05
CA SER A 156 -1.69 -1.69 -14.73
C SER A 156 -0.22 -1.26 -14.72
N GLY A 157 0.17 -0.52 -15.75
CA GLY A 157 1.42 0.24 -15.80
C GLY A 157 1.35 1.57 -15.05
N PHE A 158 0.31 1.81 -14.23
CA PHE A 158 0.13 3.05 -13.51
C PHE A 158 1.31 3.39 -12.60
N SER A 159 1.69 4.66 -12.59
CA SER A 159 2.68 5.16 -11.65
C SER A 159 2.23 4.87 -10.21
N PRO A 160 3.11 4.35 -9.33
CA PRO A 160 2.73 4.07 -7.95
C PRO A 160 2.26 5.33 -7.21
N PHE A 161 2.65 6.53 -7.65
CA PHE A 161 2.28 7.79 -7.01
C PHE A 161 0.79 8.18 -7.17
N VAL A 162 0.03 7.54 -8.07
CA VAL A 162 -1.34 7.95 -8.44
C VAL A 162 -2.41 6.98 -7.90
N LEU A 163 -2.10 6.22 -6.85
CA LEU A 163 -3.05 5.27 -6.28
C LEU A 163 -4.14 5.96 -5.45
N PRO A 164 -5.42 5.55 -5.55
CA PRO A 164 -6.54 6.15 -4.82
C PRO A 164 -6.60 5.70 -3.34
N LEU A 165 -5.52 5.88 -2.60
CA LEU A 165 -5.36 5.41 -1.22
C LEU A 165 -6.19 6.19 -0.20
N ALA A 166 -6.59 7.41 -0.54
CA ALA A 166 -7.30 8.32 0.36
C ALA A 166 -8.78 7.98 0.58
N THR A 167 -9.34 7.04 -0.20
CA THR A 167 -10.76 6.68 -0.19
C THR A 167 -11.25 6.25 1.20
N VAL A 168 -10.50 5.36 1.87
CA VAL A 168 -10.87 4.85 3.19
C VAL A 168 -10.62 5.85 4.31
N PRO A 169 -9.48 6.57 4.36
CA PRO A 169 -9.31 7.67 5.31
C PRO A 169 -10.42 8.73 5.20
N LEU A 170 -10.82 9.10 3.98
CA LEU A 170 -11.91 10.06 3.75
C LEU A 170 -13.24 9.54 4.31
N TRP A 171 -13.58 8.28 3.99
CA TRP A 171 -14.77 7.62 4.52
C TRP A 171 -14.73 7.50 6.06
N ALA A 172 -13.58 7.16 6.62
CA ALA A 172 -13.39 7.08 8.06
C ALA A 172 -13.53 8.46 8.73
N ALA A 173 -13.06 9.54 8.08
CA ALA A 173 -13.20 10.91 8.57
C ALA A 173 -14.66 11.38 8.57
N LEU A 174 -15.47 10.92 7.61
CA LEU A 174 -16.90 11.16 7.52
C LEU A 174 -17.70 10.46 8.62
N TYR A 175 -17.53 9.14 8.78
CA TYR A 175 -18.40 8.31 9.62
C TYR A 175 -17.90 8.08 11.05
N PHE A 176 -16.59 8.16 11.28
CA PHE A 176 -15.98 7.98 12.60
C PHE A 176 -15.46 9.31 13.13
N ASN A 177 -14.14 9.43 13.28
CA ASN A 177 -13.45 10.63 13.70
C ASN A 177 -12.15 10.78 12.89
N ARG A 178 -11.53 11.96 12.95
CA ARG A 178 -10.26 12.23 12.26
C ARG A 178 -9.14 11.29 12.74
N ALA A 179 -9.17 10.90 14.00
CA ALA A 179 -8.17 10.03 14.61
C ALA A 179 -8.15 8.61 13.98
N THR A 180 -9.34 8.00 13.78
CA THR A 180 -9.51 6.74 13.05
C THR A 180 -9.13 6.87 11.58
N ALA A 181 -9.47 8.01 10.95
CA ALA A 181 -9.09 8.29 9.58
C ALA A 181 -7.56 8.31 9.41
N THR A 182 -6.86 9.06 10.27
CA THR A 182 -5.40 9.10 10.34
C THR A 182 -4.82 7.71 10.55
N ALA A 183 -5.32 6.96 11.53
CA ALA A 183 -4.82 5.62 11.82
C ALA A 183 -5.01 4.65 10.63
N SER A 184 -6.17 4.68 9.97
CA SER A 184 -6.41 3.87 8.77
C SER A 184 -5.52 4.28 7.60
N GLY A 185 -5.27 5.58 7.42
CA GLY A 185 -4.38 6.12 6.40
C GLY A 185 -2.93 5.70 6.60
N LEU A 186 -2.44 5.68 7.84
CA LEU A 186 -1.11 5.18 8.18
C LEU A 186 -0.96 3.69 7.83
N VAL A 187 -1.94 2.86 8.20
CA VAL A 187 -1.92 1.43 7.88
C VAL A 187 -1.90 1.22 6.37
N ILE A 188 -2.80 1.88 5.63
CA ILE A 188 -2.85 1.78 4.17
C ILE A 188 -1.53 2.23 3.55
N SER A 189 -0.96 3.34 4.01
CA SER A 189 0.30 3.87 3.48
C SER A 189 1.46 2.89 3.70
N LEU A 190 1.60 2.31 4.89
CA LEU A 190 2.67 1.36 5.20
C LEU A 190 2.51 0.05 4.42
N VAL A 191 1.30 -0.50 4.36
CA VAL A 191 1.04 -1.75 3.63
C VAL A 191 1.23 -1.54 2.13
N CYS A 192 0.68 -0.47 1.55
CA CYS A 192 0.85 -0.19 0.12
C CYS A 192 2.30 0.16 -0.24
N ALA A 193 3.04 0.88 0.62
CA ALA A 193 4.44 1.16 0.40
C ALA A 193 5.29 -0.11 0.40
N SER A 194 4.92 -1.11 1.21
CA SER A 194 5.59 -2.41 1.21
C SER A 194 5.49 -3.14 -0.13
N PHE A 195 4.44 -2.89 -0.93
CA PHE A 195 4.31 -3.47 -2.28
C PHE A 195 5.27 -2.87 -3.30
N VAL A 196 5.87 -1.72 -2.99
CA VAL A 196 6.82 -0.99 -3.86
C VAL A 196 8.18 -0.86 -3.15
N SER A 197 8.54 -1.89 -2.38
CA SER A 197 9.84 -2.01 -1.70
C SER A 197 10.21 -0.84 -0.79
N PHE A 198 9.23 -0.15 -0.19
CA PHE A 198 9.46 0.98 0.72
C PHE A 198 10.35 2.10 0.16
N SER A 199 10.26 2.38 -1.15
CA SER A 199 10.93 3.56 -1.70
C SER A 199 10.48 4.84 -0.99
N MET A 200 11.43 5.62 -0.47
CA MET A 200 11.17 6.82 0.33
C MET A 200 10.19 7.81 -0.35
N PRO A 201 10.30 8.11 -1.67
CA PRO A 201 9.34 8.97 -2.34
C PRO A 201 7.90 8.44 -2.27
N VAL A 202 7.71 7.13 -2.41
CA VAL A 202 6.39 6.50 -2.38
C VAL A 202 5.79 6.57 -0.96
N VAL A 203 6.60 6.32 0.07
CA VAL A 203 6.16 6.44 1.47
C VAL A 203 5.68 7.86 1.76
N VAL A 204 6.46 8.86 1.39
CA VAL A 204 6.12 10.27 1.61
C VAL A 204 4.84 10.66 0.87
N VAL A 205 4.68 10.27 -0.40
CA VAL A 205 3.48 10.57 -1.18
C VAL A 205 2.24 9.89 -0.60
N TYR A 206 2.33 8.63 -0.18
CA TYR A 206 1.20 7.92 0.42
C TYR A 206 0.77 8.53 1.76
N LEU A 207 1.73 8.88 2.61
CA LEU A 207 1.46 9.59 3.85
C LEU A 207 0.85 10.97 3.59
N ALA A 208 1.43 11.75 2.68
CA ALA A 208 0.92 13.07 2.30
C ALA A 208 -0.52 13.00 1.78
N THR A 209 -0.82 12.02 0.93
CA THR A 209 -2.17 11.81 0.37
C THR A 209 -3.17 11.43 1.46
N THR A 210 -2.84 10.43 2.29
CA THR A 210 -3.78 9.89 3.28
C THR A 210 -3.97 10.82 4.47
N LEU A 211 -2.91 11.47 4.96
CA LEU A 211 -2.97 12.45 6.05
C LEU A 211 -3.53 13.78 5.56
N GLY A 212 -3.15 14.22 4.36
CA GLY A 212 -3.63 15.46 3.76
C GLY A 212 -5.15 15.49 3.67
N VAL A 213 -5.78 14.38 3.24
CA VAL A 213 -7.24 14.28 3.20
C VAL A 213 -7.86 14.53 4.58
N VAL A 214 -7.30 13.98 5.64
CA VAL A 214 -7.85 14.12 7.00
C VAL A 214 -7.72 15.57 7.49
N VAL A 215 -6.64 16.25 7.11
CA VAL A 215 -6.40 17.66 7.47
C VAL A 215 -7.34 18.59 6.70
N PHE A 216 -7.48 18.40 5.39
CA PHE A 216 -8.29 19.27 4.54
C PHE A 216 -9.79 18.98 4.65
N PHE A 217 -10.18 17.81 5.15
CA PHE A 217 -11.59 17.47 5.35
C PHE A 217 -12.16 18.11 6.63
N TYR A 218 -12.57 19.37 6.50
CA TYR A 218 -13.00 20.19 7.64
C TYR A 218 -14.48 19.99 8.02
N ASP A 219 -15.40 19.97 7.03
CA ASP A 219 -16.85 19.89 7.26
C ASP A 219 -17.50 18.67 6.58
N ARG A 220 -18.40 18.01 7.31
CA ARG A 220 -19.09 16.76 6.93
C ARG A 220 -20.37 16.98 6.12
N LYS A 221 -20.85 18.24 6.05
CA LYS A 221 -22.23 18.52 5.61
C LYS A 221 -22.44 18.57 4.09
N HIS A 222 -21.40 18.78 3.28
CA HIS A 222 -21.55 18.86 1.83
C HIS A 222 -20.59 17.93 1.07
N ALA A 223 -21.13 17.22 0.08
CA ALA A 223 -20.37 16.35 -0.82
C ALA A 223 -19.28 17.10 -1.61
N THR A 224 -19.46 18.41 -1.83
CA THR A 224 -18.44 19.27 -2.44
C THR A 224 -17.16 19.35 -1.61
N HIS A 225 -17.23 19.33 -0.28
CA HIS A 225 -16.04 19.32 0.59
C HIS A 225 -15.26 18.02 0.51
N VAL A 226 -15.92 16.91 0.14
CA VAL A 226 -15.25 15.62 -0.11
C VAL A 226 -14.36 15.73 -1.35
N LEU A 227 -14.87 16.37 -2.41
CA LEU A 227 -14.12 16.58 -3.65
C LEU A 227 -12.96 17.57 -3.42
N VAL A 228 -13.21 18.68 -2.71
CA VAL A 228 -12.18 19.67 -2.36
C VAL A 228 -11.08 19.07 -1.47
N ALA A 229 -11.44 18.25 -0.48
CA ALA A 229 -10.44 17.59 0.37
C ALA A 229 -9.58 16.59 -0.42
N GLY A 230 -10.21 15.84 -1.34
CA GLY A 230 -9.51 14.92 -2.24
C GLY A 230 -8.52 15.65 -3.16
N THR A 231 -8.95 16.74 -3.80
CA THR A 231 -8.08 17.52 -4.70
C THR A 231 -6.96 18.22 -3.93
N ALA A 232 -7.25 18.81 -2.76
CA ALA A 232 -6.25 19.46 -1.91
C ALA A 232 -5.19 18.46 -1.42
N ALA A 233 -5.60 17.25 -1.03
CA ALA A 233 -4.66 16.20 -0.64
C ALA A 233 -3.81 15.71 -1.82
N GLY A 234 -4.38 15.61 -3.03
CA GLY A 234 -3.64 15.31 -4.25
C GLY A 234 -2.59 16.37 -4.58
N LEU A 235 -2.94 17.65 -4.46
CA LEU A 235 -1.99 18.77 -4.63
C LEU A 235 -0.87 18.73 -3.57
N PHE A 236 -1.22 18.44 -2.32
CA PHE A 236 -0.24 18.30 -1.25
C PHE A 236 0.72 17.13 -1.50
N ALA A 237 0.21 16.00 -1.97
CA ALA A 237 1.03 14.85 -2.37
C ALA A 237 1.93 15.16 -3.57
N ALA A 238 1.44 15.92 -4.55
CA ALA A 238 2.25 16.39 -5.68
C ALA A 238 3.38 17.32 -5.23
N LEU A 239 3.11 18.23 -4.29
CA LEU A 239 4.13 19.11 -3.70
C LEU A 239 5.17 18.29 -2.94
N ALA A 240 4.75 17.29 -2.15
CA ALA A 240 5.66 16.39 -1.45
C ALA A 240 6.55 15.62 -2.43
N LEU A 241 6.00 15.16 -3.56
CA LEU A 241 6.78 14.51 -4.63
C LEU A 241 7.80 15.47 -5.24
N ILE A 242 7.44 16.74 -5.48
CA ILE A 242 8.38 17.75 -6.00
C ILE A 242 9.52 17.98 -5.02
N VAL A 243 9.22 18.12 -3.72
CA VAL A 243 10.25 18.30 -2.68
C VAL A 243 11.20 17.10 -2.65
N VAL A 244 10.67 15.88 -2.70
CA VAL A 244 11.51 14.68 -2.75
C VAL A 244 12.33 14.62 -4.04
N ALA A 245 11.78 15.07 -5.17
CA ALA A 245 12.51 15.15 -6.44
C ALA A 245 13.73 16.06 -6.33
N LEU A 246 13.53 17.24 -5.73
CA LEU A 246 14.58 18.24 -5.55
C LEU A 246 15.66 17.74 -4.58
N ALA A 247 15.27 17.05 -3.50
CA ALA A 247 16.20 16.51 -2.52
C ALA A 247 17.02 15.31 -3.04
N ALA A 248 16.51 14.57 -4.04
CA ALA A 248 17.22 13.45 -4.65
C ALA A 248 18.19 13.90 -5.77
N GLY A 249 17.99 15.09 -6.33
CA GLY A 249 18.84 15.67 -7.39
C GLY A 249 20.02 16.52 -6.89
N SER A 250 20.22 16.64 -5.57
CA SER A 250 21.36 17.30 -4.92
C SER A 250 22.36 16.30 -4.38
#